data_AF-B4NYZ6-F1
#
_entry.id   AF-B4NYZ6-F1
#
_cell.length_a   1.000
_cell.length_b   1.000
_cell.length_c   1.000
_cell.angle_alpha   90.00
_cell.angle_beta   90.00
_cell.angle_gamma   90.00
#
_symmetry.space_group_name_H-M   'P 1'
#
loop_
_entity.id
_entity.type
_entity.pdbx_description
1 polymer ?
#
loop_
_entity_poly.entity_id
_entity_poly.type
_entity_poly.pdbx_seq_one_letter_code
_entity_poly.pdbx_strand_id
1 'polypeptide(L)'
;MEEDASALDSILLEEESYMPPPHNKIERMRRGQLIAEVCHMRIRFQAITKRKDELKAALVEGNRLLVDTKCRLSEQDSLVQLIINQNEKLTLEAHTLLEQLQQEVGKNEALRQQALEQDISKDAIVSCLLQEQVEQRSFFNNIIRMFKRELGISELSQVVTDLEQILESNNCPICFSPWTAEGTHRIVSLKCGHLFGDSCVRIHLRFSAECPCCKQIAQVEDLRYLFGIPVLYAAPSQNLQNGAAAGEVHNGASEEEVPNER
;
A
#
# COMPACT_ATOMS: atom_id res chain seq x y z
N MET A 1 22.32 -29.80 45.67
CA MET A 1 22.11 -29.27 47.03
C MET A 1 21.92 -30.47 47.93
N GLU A 2 23.04 -31.11 48.27
CA GLU A 2 23.14 -32.23 49.21
C GLU A 2 23.87 -31.72 50.45
N GLU A 3 23.25 -30.78 51.15
CA GLU A 3 23.76 -30.26 52.42
C GLU A 3 22.54 -30.03 53.30
N ASP A 4 22.16 -31.04 54.07
CA ASP A 4 21.39 -30.89 55.32
C ASP A 4 21.08 -32.23 56.03
N ALA A 5 21.88 -33.28 55.81
CA ALA A 5 21.80 -34.51 56.60
C ALA A 5 22.54 -34.42 57.95
N SER A 6 23.20 -33.29 58.25
CA SER A 6 24.11 -33.12 59.39
C SER A 6 23.46 -32.50 60.65
N ALA A 7 22.21 -32.05 60.59
CA ALA A 7 21.64 -31.19 61.64
C ALA A 7 20.76 -31.90 62.69
N LEU A 8 20.63 -33.23 62.63
CA LEU A 8 19.76 -34.00 63.55
C LEU A 8 20.48 -34.66 64.72
N ASP A 9 21.79 -34.45 64.87
CA ASP A 9 22.63 -35.13 65.86
C ASP A 9 22.86 -34.33 67.15
N SER A 10 22.06 -33.28 67.41
CA SER A 10 22.32 -32.34 68.52
C SER A 10 21.14 -32.05 69.45
N ILE A 11 20.12 -32.93 69.52
CA ILE A 11 19.19 -32.89 70.65
C ILE A 11 19.83 -33.65 71.81
N LEU A 12 20.67 -32.90 72.52
CA LEU A 12 21.14 -33.15 73.87
C LEU A 12 19.97 -33.58 74.77
N LEU A 13 19.96 -34.86 75.13
CA LEU A 13 19.53 -35.27 76.45
C LEU A 13 20.82 -35.55 77.21
N GLU A 14 21.11 -34.70 78.20
CA GLU A 14 22.01 -35.07 79.29
C GLU A 14 21.42 -36.32 79.96
N GLU A 15 21.81 -37.49 79.45
CA GLU A 15 21.61 -38.75 80.14
C GLU A 15 22.53 -38.74 81.36
N GLU A 16 21.99 -38.36 82.51
CA GLU A 16 22.56 -38.73 83.80
C GLU A 16 22.72 -40.28 83.82
N SER A 17 23.93 -40.75 83.54
CA SER A 17 24.27 -42.18 83.58
C SER A 17 24.11 -42.73 85.00
N TYR A 18 22.93 -43.26 85.29
CA TYR A 18 22.67 -43.95 86.55
C TYR A 18 23.39 -45.31 86.57
N MET A 19 24.50 -45.37 87.30
CA MET A 19 25.15 -46.62 87.68
C MET A 19 24.41 -47.21 88.90
N PRO A 20 23.75 -48.37 88.79
CA PRO A 20 23.07 -48.98 89.93
C PRO A 20 24.07 -49.30 91.06
N PRO A 21 23.70 -49.12 92.34
CA PRO A 21 24.59 -49.42 93.45
C PRO A 21 24.92 -50.92 93.46
N PRO A 22 26.19 -51.31 93.68
CA PRO A 22 26.59 -52.71 93.70
C PRO A 22 25.82 -53.48 94.78
N HIS A 23 25.44 -54.73 94.51
CA HIS A 23 24.57 -55.56 95.37
C HIS A 23 24.95 -55.53 96.86
N ASN A 24 26.24 -55.50 97.18
CA ASN A 24 26.78 -55.46 98.55
C ASN A 24 26.37 -54.20 99.34
N LYS A 25 25.99 -53.12 98.64
CA LYS A 25 25.58 -51.84 99.23
C LYS A 25 24.10 -51.87 99.62
N ILE A 26 23.28 -52.65 98.91
CA ILE A 26 21.83 -52.80 99.13
C ILE A 26 21.56 -53.57 100.42
N GLU A 27 22.33 -54.63 100.69
CA GLU A 27 22.20 -55.47 101.90
C GLU A 27 22.50 -54.73 103.21
N ARG A 28 23.21 -53.61 103.17
CA ARG A 28 23.60 -52.80 104.35
C ARG A 28 22.69 -51.59 104.61
N MET A 29 21.65 -51.38 103.79
CA MET A 29 20.77 -50.22 103.89
C MET A 29 19.73 -50.37 105.01
N ARG A 30 19.37 -49.27 105.68
CA ARG A 30 18.26 -49.28 106.64
C ARG A 30 16.92 -49.30 105.89
N ARG A 31 15.89 -49.89 106.49
CA ARG A 31 14.53 -50.02 105.90
C ARG A 31 13.99 -48.74 105.25
N GLY A 32 14.16 -47.57 105.90
CA GLY A 32 13.70 -46.29 105.35
C GLY A 32 14.42 -45.87 104.06
N GLN A 33 15.70 -46.21 103.92
CA GLN A 33 16.50 -45.92 102.72
C GLN A 33 16.11 -46.83 101.55
N LEU A 34 15.83 -48.11 101.82
CA LEU A 34 15.32 -49.05 100.80
C LEU A 34 13.96 -48.61 100.25
N ILE A 35 13.05 -48.14 101.12
CA ILE A 35 11.74 -47.64 100.71
C ILE A 35 11.88 -46.40 99.82
N ALA A 36 12.76 -45.45 100.20
CA ALA A 36 13.03 -44.27 99.38
C ALA A 36 13.59 -44.64 98.01
N GLU A 37 14.54 -45.57 97.93
CA GLU A 37 15.14 -46.02 96.66
C GLU A 37 14.11 -46.67 95.73
N VAL A 38 13.24 -47.53 96.27
CA VAL A 38 12.13 -48.14 95.51
C VAL A 38 11.13 -47.08 95.03
N CYS A 39 10.81 -46.09 95.85
CA CYS A 39 9.95 -44.98 95.44
C CYS A 39 10.59 -44.13 94.33
N HIS A 40 11.88 -43.82 94.42
CA HIS A 40 12.63 -43.12 93.37
C HIS A 40 12.68 -43.93 92.07
N MET A 41 12.95 -45.24 92.13
CA MET A 41 12.91 -46.12 90.97
C MET A 41 11.53 -46.12 90.30
N ARG A 42 10.45 -46.15 91.08
CA ARG A 42 9.07 -46.11 90.54
C ARG A 42 8.78 -44.81 89.81
N ILE A 43 9.16 -43.66 90.38
CA ILE A 43 8.98 -42.34 89.74
C ILE A 43 9.79 -42.25 88.45
N ARG A 44 11.05 -42.72 88.45
CA ARG A 44 11.89 -42.76 87.24
C ARG A 44 11.28 -43.65 86.17
N PHE A 45 10.80 -44.85 86.53
CA PHE A 45 10.14 -45.74 85.59
C PHE A 45 8.87 -45.11 84.99
N GLN A 46 8.08 -44.38 85.80
CA GLN A 46 6.93 -43.61 85.33
C GLN A 46 7.33 -42.46 84.38
N ALA A 47 8.44 -41.76 84.66
CA ALA A 47 8.96 -40.72 83.78
C ALA A 47 9.46 -41.29 82.44
N ILE A 48 10.18 -42.42 82.46
CA ILE A 48 10.68 -43.11 81.26
C ILE A 48 9.50 -43.62 80.41
N THR A 49 8.48 -44.20 81.03
CA THR A 49 7.28 -44.68 80.31
C THR A 49 6.51 -43.52 79.68
N LYS A 50 6.30 -42.41 80.40
CA LYS A 50 5.71 -41.20 79.83
C LYS A 50 6.52 -40.68 78.64
N ARG A 51 7.85 -40.57 78.78
CA ARG A 51 8.73 -40.10 77.70
C ARG A 51 8.69 -41.03 76.49
N LYS A 52 8.63 -42.34 76.70
CA LYS A 52 8.47 -43.34 75.64
C LYS A 52 7.14 -43.15 74.89
N ASP A 53 6.06 -42.88 75.59
CA ASP A 53 4.75 -42.66 74.97
C ASP A 53 4.69 -41.32 74.21
N GLU A 54 5.33 -40.26 74.74
CA GLU A 54 5.52 -38.99 74.02
C GLU A 54 6.34 -39.19 72.72
N LEU A 55 7.45 -39.93 72.79
CA LEU A 55 8.28 -40.21 71.61
C LEU A 55 7.55 -41.08 70.58
N LYS A 56 6.75 -42.06 71.03
CA LYS A 56 5.89 -42.83 70.13
C LYS A 56 4.84 -41.95 69.45
N ALA A 57 4.17 -41.07 70.19
CA ALA A 57 3.19 -40.15 69.62
C ALA A 57 3.84 -39.21 68.59
N ALA A 58 5.03 -38.66 68.91
CA ALA A 58 5.80 -37.84 67.98
C ALA A 58 6.21 -38.62 66.72
N LEU A 59 6.62 -39.89 66.86
CA LEU A 59 6.96 -40.75 65.72
C LEU A 59 5.75 -41.03 64.82
N VAL A 60 4.58 -41.29 65.42
CA VAL A 60 3.33 -41.49 64.66
C VAL A 60 2.96 -40.23 63.88
N GLU A 61 3.03 -39.06 64.52
CA GLU A 61 2.74 -37.79 63.86
C GLU A 61 3.75 -37.46 62.76
N GLY A 62 5.05 -37.70 63.01
CA GLY A 62 6.10 -37.55 61.99
C GLY A 62 5.86 -38.44 60.77
N ASN A 63 5.51 -39.72 60.99
CA ASN A 63 5.16 -40.64 59.90
C ASN A 63 3.92 -40.17 59.14
N ARG A 64 2.91 -39.64 59.83
CA ARG A 64 1.70 -39.10 59.20
C ARG A 64 2.04 -37.92 58.28
N LEU A 65 2.88 -36.99 58.75
CA LEU A 65 3.34 -35.84 57.95
C LEU A 65 4.16 -36.28 56.74
N LEU A 66 5.05 -37.27 56.89
CA LEU A 66 5.83 -37.82 55.76
C LEU A 66 4.96 -38.47 54.70
N VAL A 67 3.89 -39.17 55.09
CA VAL A 67 2.92 -39.74 54.15
C VAL A 67 2.17 -38.63 53.41
N ASP A 68 1.74 -37.60 54.13
CA ASP A 68 1.03 -36.46 53.55
C ASP A 68 1.89 -35.66 52.57
N THR A 69 3.15 -35.38 52.92
CA THR A 69 4.09 -34.72 51.99
C THR A 69 4.40 -35.58 50.78
N LYS A 70 4.56 -36.90 50.96
CA LYS A 70 4.74 -37.84 49.84
C LYS A 70 3.52 -37.84 48.91
N CYS A 71 2.30 -37.79 49.45
CA CYS A 71 1.07 -37.70 48.66
C CYS A 71 1.06 -36.41 47.82
N ARG A 72 1.35 -35.27 48.45
CA ARG A 72 1.42 -33.96 47.77
C ARG A 72 2.49 -33.90 46.70
N LEU A 73 3.66 -34.48 46.93
CA LEU A 73 4.72 -34.58 45.92
C LEU A 73 4.26 -35.42 44.72
N SER A 74 3.60 -36.56 44.95
CA SER A 74 3.07 -37.39 43.87
C SER A 74 1.99 -36.68 43.04
N GLU A 75 1.16 -35.84 43.68
CA GLU A 75 0.18 -34.99 43.00
C GLU A 75 0.86 -33.90 42.16
N GLN A 76 1.88 -33.24 42.72
CA GLN A 76 2.68 -32.25 42.00
C GLN A 76 3.42 -32.85 40.80
N ASP A 77 3.98 -34.04 40.93
CA ASP A 77 4.62 -34.75 39.83
C ASP A 77 3.63 -35.01 38.69
N SER A 78 2.40 -35.42 39.02
CA SER A 78 1.32 -35.58 38.03
C SER A 78 0.96 -34.25 37.35
N LEU A 79 0.91 -33.18 38.16
CA LEU A 79 0.95 -31.75 37.79
C LEU A 79 1.88 -31.45 36.63
N VAL A 80 3.16 -31.64 36.94
CA VAL A 80 4.29 -31.30 36.08
C VAL A 80 4.25 -32.14 34.80
N GLN A 81 3.94 -33.43 34.89
CA GLN A 81 3.83 -34.30 33.72
C GLN A 81 2.74 -33.85 32.75
N LEU A 82 1.58 -33.41 33.25
CA LEU A 82 0.52 -32.87 32.40
C LEU A 82 0.99 -31.62 31.65
N ILE A 83 1.68 -30.72 32.35
CA ILE A 83 2.22 -29.48 31.76
C ILE A 83 3.28 -29.80 30.70
N ILE A 84 4.18 -30.75 30.97
CA ILE A 84 5.19 -31.21 30.01
C ILE A 84 4.51 -31.73 28.74
N ASN A 85 3.56 -32.66 28.87
CA ASN A 85 2.84 -33.22 27.72
C ASN A 85 2.12 -32.14 26.90
N GLN A 86 1.52 -31.15 27.57
CA GLN A 86 0.84 -30.06 26.90
C GLN A 86 1.83 -29.14 26.16
N ASN A 87 2.97 -28.82 26.78
CA ASN A 87 4.01 -28.02 26.16
C ASN A 87 4.64 -28.74 24.97
N GLU A 88 4.87 -30.05 25.06
CA GLU A 88 5.37 -30.86 23.94
C GLU A 88 4.39 -30.83 22.77
N LYS A 89 3.08 -30.97 23.04
CA LYS A 89 2.04 -30.87 22.01
C LYS A 89 2.04 -29.50 21.34
N LEU A 90 2.04 -28.42 22.11
CA LEU A 90 2.07 -27.04 21.58
C LEU A 90 3.37 -26.78 20.80
N THR A 91 4.49 -27.32 21.25
CA THR A 91 5.78 -27.21 20.57
C THR A 91 5.73 -27.93 19.22
N LEU A 92 5.13 -29.11 19.16
CA LEU A 92 4.95 -29.83 17.90
C LEU A 92 4.04 -29.08 16.93
N GLU A 93 2.89 -28.58 17.41
CA GLU A 93 1.98 -27.76 16.61
C GLU A 93 2.68 -26.50 16.06
N ALA A 94 3.49 -25.82 16.88
CA ALA A 94 4.27 -24.67 16.46
C ALA A 94 5.30 -25.02 15.38
N HIS A 95 6.01 -26.15 15.52
CA HIS A 95 6.96 -26.61 14.50
C HIS A 95 6.26 -26.92 13.18
N THR A 96 5.11 -27.60 13.21
CA THR A 96 4.34 -27.91 11.98
C THR A 96 3.87 -26.64 11.28
N LEU A 97 3.38 -25.64 12.03
CA LEU A 97 2.96 -24.36 11.44
C LEU A 97 4.14 -23.59 10.84
N LEU A 98 5.30 -23.63 11.48
CA LEU A 98 6.51 -22.97 10.99
C LEU A 98 7.01 -23.62 9.69
N GLU A 99 6.98 -24.94 9.59
CA GLU A 99 7.34 -25.67 8.37
C GLU A 99 6.38 -25.33 7.21
N GLN A 100 5.08 -25.30 7.48
CA GLN A 100 4.08 -24.88 6.48
C GLN A 100 4.33 -23.44 6.01
N LEU A 101 4.60 -22.51 6.93
CA LEU A 101 4.89 -21.13 6.58
C LEU A 101 6.15 -21.01 5.72
N GLN A 102 7.20 -21.77 6.03
CA GLN A 102 8.42 -21.81 5.22
C GLN A 102 8.16 -22.32 3.81
N GLN A 103 7.34 -23.37 3.68
CA GLN A 103 6.94 -23.89 2.37
C GLN A 103 6.18 -22.84 1.55
N GLU A 104 5.23 -22.14 2.16
CA GLU A 104 4.44 -21.11 1.47
C GLU A 104 5.28 -19.88 1.12
N VAL A 105 6.24 -19.49 1.96
CA VAL A 105 7.20 -18.42 1.65
C VAL A 105 8.02 -18.79 0.41
N GLY A 106 8.53 -20.03 0.34
CA GLY A 106 9.28 -20.51 -0.82
C GLY A 106 8.44 -20.54 -2.11
N LYS A 107 7.18 -20.96 -2.05
CA LYS A 107 6.26 -20.92 -3.19
C LYS A 107 6.01 -19.48 -3.66
N ASN A 108 5.78 -18.56 -2.72
CA ASN A 108 5.58 -17.14 -3.04
C ASN A 108 6.81 -16.49 -3.66
N GLU A 109 8.01 -16.83 -3.17
CA GLU A 109 9.26 -16.34 -3.74
C GLU A 109 9.46 -16.83 -5.17
N ALA A 110 9.20 -18.11 -5.45
CA ALA A 110 9.26 -18.66 -6.80
C ALA A 110 8.26 -17.98 -7.75
N LEU A 111 7.02 -17.75 -7.31
CA LEU A 111 6.01 -17.05 -8.11
C LEU A 111 6.40 -15.60 -8.40
N ARG A 112 6.98 -14.90 -7.41
CA ARG A 112 7.48 -13.52 -7.60
C ARG A 112 8.63 -13.48 -8.60
N GLN A 113 9.56 -14.43 -8.54
CA GLN A 113 10.66 -14.52 -9.48
C GLN A 113 10.15 -14.77 -10.91
N GLN A 114 9.19 -15.68 -11.07
CA GLN A 114 8.58 -15.95 -12.37
C GLN A 114 7.85 -14.72 -12.93
N ALA A 115 7.11 -13.98 -12.10
CA ALA A 115 6.44 -12.76 -12.52
C ALA A 115 7.44 -11.69 -12.98
N LEU A 116 8.55 -11.51 -12.24
CA LEU A 116 9.61 -10.58 -12.61
C LEU A 116 10.25 -10.93 -13.97
N GLU A 117 10.53 -12.22 -14.21
CA GLU A 117 11.08 -12.68 -15.48
C GLU A 117 10.11 -12.44 -16.65
N GLN A 118 8.82 -12.64 -16.42
CA GLN A 118 7.79 -12.32 -17.41
C GLN A 118 7.71 -10.83 -17.70
N ASP A 119 7.80 -9.98 -16.69
CA ASP A 119 7.73 -8.53 -16.87
C ASP A 119 8.95 -8.02 -17.64
N ILE A 120 10.15 -8.49 -17.31
CA ILE A 120 11.37 -8.19 -18.07
C ILE A 120 11.22 -8.64 -19.53
N SER A 121 10.69 -9.86 -19.75
CA SER A 121 10.49 -10.38 -21.10
C SER A 121 9.47 -9.57 -21.89
N LYS A 122 8.34 -9.19 -21.27
CA LYS A 122 7.30 -8.34 -21.89
C LYS A 122 7.85 -6.95 -22.22
N ASP A 123 8.56 -6.33 -21.29
CA ASP A 123 9.15 -5.00 -21.48
C ASP A 123 10.16 -4.98 -22.63
N ALA A 124 10.97 -6.04 -22.75
CA ALA A 124 11.89 -6.21 -23.86
C ALA A 124 11.15 -6.31 -25.21
N ILE A 125 10.08 -7.11 -25.28
CA ILE A 125 9.27 -7.25 -26.49
C ILE A 125 8.61 -5.92 -26.85
N VAL A 126 7.97 -5.25 -25.89
CA VAL A 126 7.32 -3.94 -26.10
C VAL A 126 8.34 -2.92 -26.58
N SER A 127 9.52 -2.87 -25.98
CA SER A 127 10.59 -1.94 -26.37
C SER A 127 11.05 -2.18 -27.80
N CYS A 128 11.27 -3.45 -28.19
CA CYS A 128 11.62 -3.81 -29.57
C CYS A 128 10.54 -3.38 -30.56
N LEU A 129 9.26 -3.70 -30.28
CA LEU A 129 8.15 -3.34 -31.16
C LEU A 129 7.99 -1.83 -31.30
N LEU A 130 8.10 -1.08 -30.19
CA LEU A 130 8.03 0.38 -30.23
C LEU A 130 9.18 0.98 -31.04
N GLN A 131 10.39 0.44 -30.91
CA GLN A 131 11.53 0.88 -31.70
C GLN A 131 11.30 0.63 -33.20
N GLU A 132 10.87 -0.58 -33.60
CA GLU A 132 10.55 -0.90 -34.98
C GLU A 132 9.48 0.04 -35.55
N GLN A 133 8.43 0.33 -34.78
CA GLN A 133 7.37 1.27 -35.18
C GLN A 133 7.91 2.69 -35.38
N VAL A 134 8.78 3.16 -34.49
CA VAL A 134 9.43 4.48 -34.61
C VAL A 134 10.30 4.54 -35.86
N GLU A 135 11.09 3.50 -36.12
CA GLU A 135 11.94 3.40 -37.30
C GLU A 135 11.12 3.37 -38.60
N GLN A 136 10.06 2.55 -38.66
CA GLN A 136 9.15 2.49 -39.80
C GLN A 136 8.45 3.83 -40.03
N ARG A 137 7.94 4.48 -38.97
CA ARG A 137 7.29 5.80 -39.07
C ARG A 137 8.27 6.88 -39.54
N SER A 138 9.51 6.85 -39.03
CA SER A 138 10.58 7.75 -39.48
C SER A 138 10.88 7.56 -40.97
N PHE A 139 10.96 6.30 -41.41
CA PHE A 139 11.16 5.96 -42.83
C PHE A 139 10.03 6.51 -43.70
N PHE A 140 8.78 6.25 -43.34
CA PHE A 140 7.61 6.75 -44.09
C PHE A 140 7.54 8.28 -44.11
N ASN A 141 7.81 8.94 -42.98
CA ASN A 141 7.87 10.39 -42.90
C ASN A 141 8.95 10.99 -43.80
N ASN A 142 10.11 10.33 -43.89
CA ASN A 142 11.18 10.75 -44.81
C ASN A 142 10.75 10.61 -46.27
N ILE A 143 10.09 9.53 -46.64
CA ILE A 143 9.52 9.35 -47.99
C ILE A 143 8.50 10.44 -48.30
N ILE A 144 7.54 10.70 -47.41
CA ILE A 144 6.55 11.77 -47.58
C ILE A 144 7.25 13.11 -47.76
N ARG A 145 8.26 13.41 -46.94
CA ARG A 145 9.02 14.66 -47.03
C ARG A 145 9.74 14.80 -48.38
N MET A 146 10.27 13.71 -48.92
CA MET A 146 10.89 13.70 -50.24
C MET A 146 9.86 13.98 -51.34
N PHE A 147 8.75 13.24 -51.38
CA PHE A 147 7.69 13.46 -52.38
C PHE A 147 7.08 14.85 -52.29
N LYS A 148 6.88 15.40 -51.07
CA LYS A 148 6.40 16.78 -50.89
C LYS A 148 7.31 17.80 -51.54
N ARG A 149 8.64 17.59 -51.54
CA ARG A 149 9.60 18.47 -52.21
C ARG A 149 9.58 18.27 -53.73
N GLU A 150 9.55 17.03 -54.19
CA GLU A 150 9.59 16.69 -55.61
C GLU A 150 8.33 17.18 -56.36
N LEU A 151 7.17 17.09 -55.72
CA LEU A 151 5.90 17.57 -56.25
C LEU A 151 5.64 19.06 -55.95
N GLY A 152 6.55 19.76 -55.27
CA GLY A 152 6.38 21.16 -54.87
C GLY A 152 5.17 21.42 -53.96
N ILE A 153 4.69 20.39 -53.25
CA ILE A 153 3.49 20.47 -52.40
C ILE A 153 3.73 21.37 -51.19
N SER A 154 4.97 21.44 -50.70
CA SER A 154 5.31 22.32 -49.57
C SER A 154 5.14 23.79 -49.96
N GLU A 155 5.61 24.15 -51.14
CA GLU A 155 5.48 25.47 -51.74
C GLU A 155 4.02 25.76 -52.08
N LEU A 156 3.28 24.78 -52.63
CA LEU A 156 1.85 24.91 -52.90
C LEU A 156 1.04 25.14 -51.62
N SER A 157 1.35 24.43 -50.53
CA SER A 157 0.69 24.61 -49.24
C SER A 157 0.88 26.02 -48.69
N GLN A 158 2.08 26.59 -48.86
CA GLN A 158 2.34 27.98 -48.47
C GLN A 158 1.54 28.94 -49.35
N VAL A 159 1.53 28.76 -50.68
CA VAL A 159 0.76 29.59 -51.60
C VAL A 159 -0.74 29.51 -51.32
N VAL A 160 -1.28 28.33 -50.97
CA VAL A 160 -2.68 28.17 -50.56
C VAL A 160 -2.97 28.99 -49.30
N THR A 161 -2.09 28.93 -48.30
CA THR A 161 -2.23 29.71 -47.07
C THR A 161 -2.19 31.22 -47.36
N ASP A 162 -1.26 31.65 -48.23
CA ASP A 162 -1.13 33.05 -48.62
C ASP A 162 -2.37 33.53 -49.40
N LEU A 163 -2.92 32.69 -50.28
CA LEU A 163 -4.16 32.98 -51.01
C LEU A 163 -5.38 33.08 -50.09
N GLU A 164 -5.48 32.22 -49.07
CA GLU A 164 -6.52 32.31 -48.04
C GLU A 164 -6.42 33.64 -47.28
N GLN A 165 -5.21 34.04 -46.89
CA GLN A 165 -4.98 35.33 -46.23
C GLN A 165 -5.33 36.53 -47.14
N ILE A 166 -5.00 36.45 -48.43
CA ILE A 166 -5.39 37.47 -49.42
C ILE A 166 -6.91 37.54 -49.53
N LEU A 167 -7.61 36.40 -49.56
CA LEU A 167 -9.06 36.35 -49.63
C LEU A 167 -9.72 37.00 -48.42
N GLU A 168 -9.21 36.74 -47.21
CA GLU A 168 -9.70 37.37 -45.98
C GLU A 168 -9.50 38.89 -45.98
N SER A 169 -8.35 39.36 -46.47
CA SER A 169 -8.04 40.80 -46.54
C SER A 169 -8.77 41.55 -47.68
N ASN A 170 -9.33 40.83 -48.64
CA ASN A 170 -10.07 41.39 -49.79
C ASN A 170 -11.57 41.62 -49.51
N ASN A 171 -11.95 41.70 -48.23
CA ASN A 171 -13.34 41.90 -47.81
C ASN A 171 -13.51 43.19 -46.99
N CYS A 172 -14.70 43.78 -47.07
CA CYS A 172 -15.05 44.95 -46.27
C CYS A 172 -15.13 44.59 -44.77
N PRO A 173 -14.43 45.30 -43.87
CA PRO A 173 -14.43 44.97 -42.45
C PRO A 173 -15.76 45.30 -41.75
N ILE A 174 -16.71 45.94 -42.43
CA ILE A 174 -18.04 46.24 -41.89
C ILE A 174 -19.03 45.11 -42.21
N CYS A 175 -19.05 44.63 -43.45
CA CYS A 175 -20.05 43.65 -43.92
C CYS A 175 -19.47 42.29 -44.29
N PHE A 176 -18.15 42.13 -44.20
CA PHE A 176 -17.37 40.92 -44.55
C PHE A 176 -17.59 40.41 -45.99
N SER A 177 -18.11 41.26 -46.88
CA SER A 177 -18.29 40.94 -48.29
C SER A 177 -17.12 41.46 -49.13
N PRO A 178 -16.80 40.82 -50.26
CA PRO A 178 -15.73 41.28 -51.16
C PRO A 178 -15.90 42.74 -51.57
N TRP A 179 -14.78 43.43 -51.74
CA TRP A 179 -14.78 44.78 -52.31
C TRP A 179 -15.42 44.77 -53.70
N THR A 180 -15.95 45.92 -54.15
CA THR A 180 -16.30 46.12 -55.57
C THR A 180 -15.48 47.27 -56.14
N ALA A 181 -15.12 47.20 -57.42
CA ALA A 181 -14.44 48.30 -58.10
C ALA A 181 -15.41 49.47 -58.40
N GLU A 182 -16.68 49.14 -58.62
CA GLU A 182 -17.74 50.07 -59.01
C GLU A 182 -19.03 49.80 -58.21
N GLY A 183 -20.01 50.69 -58.36
CA GLY A 183 -21.31 50.56 -57.70
C GLY A 183 -21.34 51.08 -56.25
N THR A 184 -22.35 50.67 -55.50
CA THR A 184 -22.65 51.21 -54.16
C THR A 184 -21.73 50.67 -53.07
N HIS A 185 -21.09 49.53 -53.27
CA HIS A 185 -20.13 48.92 -52.33
C HIS A 185 -18.67 49.13 -52.76
N ARG A 186 -18.43 50.14 -53.61
CA ARG A 186 -17.09 50.47 -54.11
C ARG A 186 -16.13 50.84 -52.99
N ILE A 187 -14.85 50.54 -53.15
CA ILE A 187 -13.85 50.84 -52.13
C ILE A 187 -13.62 52.35 -51.97
N VAL A 188 -13.63 52.79 -50.71
CA VAL A 188 -13.38 54.18 -50.29
C VAL A 188 -12.45 54.21 -49.08
N SER A 189 -11.64 55.25 -48.97
CA SER A 189 -10.86 55.53 -47.76
C SER A 189 -11.48 56.66 -46.94
N LEU A 190 -11.32 56.57 -45.63
CA LEU A 190 -11.43 57.74 -44.75
C LEU A 190 -10.10 58.51 -44.71
N LYS A 191 -10.10 59.72 -44.12
CA LYS A 191 -8.87 60.51 -43.85
C LYS A 191 -7.82 59.74 -43.06
N CYS A 192 -8.26 58.85 -42.17
CA CYS A 192 -7.37 57.99 -41.37
C CYS A 192 -6.70 56.86 -42.16
N GLY A 193 -7.05 56.69 -43.45
CA GLY A 193 -6.45 55.67 -44.34
C GLY A 193 -7.15 54.32 -44.35
N HIS A 194 -8.07 54.04 -43.43
CA HIS A 194 -8.83 52.78 -43.44
C HIS A 194 -9.82 52.71 -44.60
N LEU A 195 -9.96 51.50 -45.15
CA LEU A 195 -10.77 51.21 -46.34
C LEU A 195 -12.09 50.56 -45.97
N PHE A 196 -13.15 50.93 -46.68
CA PHE A 196 -14.50 50.44 -46.49
C PHE A 196 -15.29 50.45 -47.80
N GLY A 197 -16.43 49.77 -47.82
CA GLY A 197 -17.36 49.84 -48.93
C GLY A 197 -18.18 51.12 -48.77
N ASP A 198 -18.37 51.86 -49.86
CA ASP A 198 -18.96 53.20 -49.84
C ASP A 198 -20.31 53.25 -49.10
N SER A 199 -21.22 52.33 -49.43
CA SER A 199 -22.50 52.18 -48.73
C SER A 199 -22.31 51.85 -47.25
N CYS A 200 -21.42 50.92 -46.91
CA CYS A 200 -21.19 50.47 -45.54
C CYS A 200 -20.67 51.58 -44.63
N VAL A 201 -19.66 52.33 -45.07
CA VAL A 201 -19.10 53.42 -44.25
C VAL A 201 -20.04 54.61 -44.19
N ARG A 202 -20.77 54.93 -45.26
CA ARG A 202 -21.81 55.99 -45.22
C ARG A 202 -22.92 55.63 -44.24
N ILE A 203 -23.34 54.36 -44.19
CA ILE A 203 -24.31 53.89 -43.19
C ILE A 203 -23.72 54.04 -41.79
N HIS A 204 -22.47 53.62 -41.56
CA HIS A 204 -21.83 53.75 -40.25
C HIS A 204 -21.74 55.22 -39.77
N LEU A 205 -21.29 56.12 -40.65
CA LEU A 205 -21.09 57.54 -40.34
C LEU A 205 -22.39 58.31 -40.09
N ARG A 206 -23.55 57.76 -40.47
CA ARG A 206 -24.85 58.32 -40.07
C ARG A 206 -25.14 58.12 -38.59
N PHE A 207 -24.58 57.09 -37.97
CA PHE A 207 -24.82 56.73 -36.57
C PHE A 207 -23.64 57.07 -35.66
N SER A 208 -22.41 57.08 -36.18
CA SER A 208 -21.19 57.31 -35.41
C SER A 208 -20.19 58.14 -36.21
N ALA A 209 -19.78 59.31 -35.69
CA ALA A 209 -18.84 60.22 -36.35
C ALA A 209 -17.36 59.79 -36.20
N GLU A 210 -17.10 58.48 -36.25
CA GLU A 210 -15.80 57.87 -35.99
C GLU A 210 -15.51 56.75 -37.01
N CYS A 211 -14.23 56.50 -37.26
CA CYS A 211 -13.79 55.37 -38.08
C CYS A 211 -14.12 54.03 -37.38
N PRO A 212 -14.75 53.06 -38.06
CA PRO A 212 -15.02 51.73 -37.50
C PRO A 212 -13.78 51.05 -36.92
N CYS A 213 -12.62 51.21 -37.57
CA CYS A 213 -11.36 50.54 -37.22
C CYS A 213 -10.55 51.26 -36.14
N CYS A 214 -10.29 52.57 -36.29
CA CYS A 214 -9.36 53.28 -35.41
C CYS A 214 -9.99 54.36 -34.53
N LYS A 215 -11.31 54.55 -34.60
CA LYS A 215 -12.08 55.52 -33.81
C LYS A 215 -11.68 57.00 -34.00
N GLN A 216 -10.83 57.31 -34.96
CA GLN A 216 -10.57 58.70 -35.34
C GLN A 216 -11.83 59.34 -35.92
N ILE A 217 -12.05 60.62 -35.60
CA ILE A 217 -13.20 61.38 -36.08
C ILE A 217 -13.23 61.34 -37.61
N ALA A 218 -14.40 61.02 -38.17
CA ALA A 218 -14.61 60.88 -39.60
C ALA A 218 -15.99 61.40 -39.99
N GLN A 219 -16.06 62.08 -41.14
CA GLN A 219 -17.31 62.58 -41.71
C GLN A 219 -17.53 62.06 -43.12
N VAL A 220 -18.74 62.18 -43.64
CA VAL A 220 -19.11 61.65 -44.97
C VAL A 220 -18.37 62.38 -46.08
N GLU A 221 -18.02 63.64 -45.85
CA GLU A 221 -17.23 64.51 -46.72
C GLU A 221 -15.76 64.08 -46.79
N ASP A 222 -15.30 63.25 -45.84
CA ASP A 222 -13.93 62.75 -45.77
C ASP A 222 -13.68 61.52 -46.64
N LEU A 223 -14.74 61.03 -47.30
CA LEU A 223 -14.66 59.86 -48.17
C LEU A 223 -13.89 60.16 -49.44
N ARG A 224 -12.83 59.40 -49.64
CA ARG A 224 -11.99 59.47 -50.84
C ARG A 224 -12.19 58.21 -51.65
N TYR A 225 -12.63 58.41 -52.87
CA TYR A 225 -12.76 57.34 -53.83
C TYR A 225 -11.40 56.93 -54.36
N LEU A 226 -11.14 55.62 -54.32
CA LEU A 226 -9.94 55.05 -54.91
C LEU A 226 -10.30 54.50 -56.30
N PHE A 227 -9.42 54.76 -57.27
CA PHE A 227 -9.58 54.32 -58.66
C PHE A 227 -8.37 53.50 -59.08
N GLY A 228 -8.58 52.57 -60.02
CA GLY A 228 -7.50 51.72 -60.54
C GLY A 228 -7.02 50.63 -59.57
N ILE A 229 -7.77 50.35 -58.49
CA ILE A 229 -7.47 49.24 -57.59
C ILE A 229 -7.96 47.94 -58.24
N PRO A 230 -7.08 46.95 -58.47
CA PRO A 230 -7.49 45.61 -58.88
C PRO A 230 -8.23 44.97 -57.70
N VAL A 231 -9.55 44.84 -57.83
CA VAL A 231 -10.35 44.09 -56.89
C VAL A 231 -10.43 42.65 -57.40
N LEU A 232 -10.06 41.68 -56.56
CA LEU A 232 -10.23 40.27 -56.92
C LEU A 232 -11.73 39.98 -56.94
N TYR A 233 -12.28 39.73 -58.14
CA TYR A 233 -13.64 39.27 -58.31
C TYR A 233 -13.71 37.81 -57.86
N ALA A 234 -14.31 37.55 -56.69
CA ALA A 234 -14.84 36.22 -56.42
C ALA A 234 -16.03 36.02 -57.38
N ALA A 235 -15.89 35.15 -58.37
CA ALA A 235 -17.03 34.71 -59.16
C ALA A 235 -18.08 34.15 -58.19
N PRO A 236 -19.39 34.45 -58.36
CA PRO A 236 -20.41 33.85 -57.53
C PRO A 236 -20.34 32.33 -57.69
N SER A 237 -19.92 31.64 -56.65
CA SER A 237 -19.83 30.19 -56.58
C SER A 237 -21.20 29.59 -56.87
N GLN A 238 -21.42 29.10 -58.09
CA GLN A 238 -22.51 28.19 -58.35
C GLN A 238 -22.18 26.89 -57.61
N ASN A 239 -22.99 26.57 -56.59
CA ASN A 239 -22.92 25.35 -55.80
C ASN A 239 -22.63 24.11 -56.68
N LEU A 240 -21.41 23.59 -56.60
CA LEU A 240 -21.15 22.18 -56.87
C LEU A 240 -21.25 21.44 -55.53
N GLN A 241 -22.47 21.08 -55.16
CA GLN A 241 -22.66 19.95 -54.24
C GLN A 241 -22.27 18.69 -55.01
N ASN A 242 -21.19 18.02 -54.62
CA ASN A 242 -20.95 16.62 -54.97
C ASN A 242 -20.05 15.94 -53.93
N GLY A 243 -20.65 15.07 -53.12
CA GLY A 243 -20.06 13.77 -52.77
C GLY A 243 -19.07 13.68 -51.62
N ALA A 244 -19.52 13.88 -50.37
CA ALA A 244 -18.86 13.26 -49.22
C ALA A 244 -19.56 11.91 -48.91
N ALA A 245 -19.08 10.84 -49.54
CA ALA A 245 -19.35 9.48 -49.08
C ALA A 245 -18.36 9.16 -47.96
N ALA A 246 -18.75 9.42 -46.72
CA ALA A 246 -18.06 8.90 -45.54
C ALA A 246 -18.62 7.50 -45.27
N GLY A 247 -17.75 6.49 -45.41
CA GLY A 247 -18.06 5.11 -45.06
C GLY A 247 -18.23 4.96 -43.55
N GLU A 248 -19.38 4.40 -43.17
CA GLU A 248 -19.63 3.89 -41.83
C GLU A 248 -18.79 2.62 -41.63
N VAL A 249 -17.81 2.68 -40.73
CA VAL A 249 -17.14 1.49 -40.20
C VAL A 249 -17.82 1.15 -38.89
N HIS A 250 -18.51 0.01 -38.90
CA HIS A 250 -19.03 -0.67 -37.71
C HIS A 250 -17.93 -0.87 -36.67
N ASN A 251 -18.10 -0.28 -35.49
CA ASN A 251 -17.44 -0.73 -34.27
C ASN A 251 -18.29 -1.84 -33.66
N GLY A 252 -17.86 -3.09 -33.84
CA GLY A 252 -18.34 -4.24 -33.08
C GLY A 252 -17.77 -4.18 -31.67
N ALA A 253 -18.62 -3.92 -30.68
CA ALA A 253 -18.29 -4.07 -29.28
C ALA A 253 -18.42 -5.54 -28.86
N SER A 254 -17.40 -5.95 -28.12
CA SER A 254 -17.21 -7.16 -27.34
C SER A 254 -18.39 -7.61 -26.47
N GLU A 255 -18.72 -8.90 -26.53
CA GLU A 255 -19.23 -9.67 -25.39
C GLU A 255 -18.43 -10.98 -25.30
N GLU A 256 -17.55 -11.07 -24.30
CA GLU A 256 -16.93 -12.32 -23.85
C GLU A 256 -17.91 -13.01 -22.89
N GLU A 257 -18.39 -14.21 -23.26
CA GLU A 257 -19.08 -15.11 -22.35
C GLU A 257 -18.06 -15.91 -21.52
N VAL A 258 -18.18 -15.80 -20.19
CA VAL A 258 -17.44 -16.56 -19.18
C VAL A 258 -18.11 -17.92 -18.97
N PRO A 259 -17.40 -19.06 -18.99
CA PRO A 259 -17.98 -20.35 -18.60
C PRO A 259 -18.02 -20.48 -17.07
N ASN A 260 -19.22 -20.77 -16.56
CA ASN A 260 -19.51 -21.06 -15.16
C ASN A 260 -19.30 -22.57 -14.90
N GLU A 261 -18.28 -22.93 -14.11
CA GLU A 261 -18.09 -24.29 -13.58
C GLU A 261 -18.82 -24.44 -12.23
N ARG A 262 -19.71 -25.44 -12.15
CA ARG A 262 -20.10 -26.16 -10.93
C ARG A 262 -20.28 -27.64 -11.27
#